data_AF-W5NQA4-F1
#
_entry.id   AF-W5NQA4-F1
#
_cell.length_a   1.000
_cell.length_b   1.000
_cell.length_c   1.000
_cell.angle_alpha   90.00
_cell.angle_beta   90.00
_cell.angle_gamma   90.00
#
_symmetry.space_group_name_H-M   'P 1'
#
loop_
_entity.id
_entity.type
_entity.pdbx_description
1 polymer ?
#
loop_
_entity_poly.entity_id
_entity_poly.type
_entity_poly.pdbx_seq_one_letter_code
_entity_poly.pdbx_strand_id
1 'polypeptide(L)' 'MTMIYILLYFLVILGSSVKLKSSRKRCWNNSGHCKKKCAADEVIRAVCKNRQSCCVSQLAVFVKETI' A
#
# COMPACT_ATOMS: atom_id res chain seq x y z
N MET A 1 -6.49 -17.49 -37.39
CA MET A 1 -7.40 -16.53 -36.71
C MET A 1 -7.42 -16.76 -35.20
N THR A 2 -7.71 -17.97 -34.72
CA THR A 2 -7.86 -18.34 -33.30
C THR A 2 -6.58 -18.25 -32.45
N MET A 3 -5.41 -18.51 -33.03
CA MET A 3 -4.13 -18.47 -32.28
C MET A 3 -3.78 -17.08 -31.72
N ILE A 4 -4.17 -16.02 -32.44
CA ILE A 4 -3.96 -14.63 -32.01
C ILE A 4 -4.83 -14.30 -30.78
N TYR A 5 -6.07 -14.80 -30.73
CA TYR A 5 -6.97 -14.59 -29.59
C TYR A 5 -6.46 -15.26 -28.32
N ILE A 6 -5.88 -16.46 -28.43
CA ILE A 6 -5.31 -17.18 -27.28
C ILE A 6 -4.13 -16.38 -26.71
N LEU A 7 -3.24 -15.89 -27.57
CA LEU A 7 -2.09 -15.08 -27.16
C LEU A 7 -2.51 -13.80 -26.42
N LEU A 8 -3.53 -13.10 -26.94
CA LEU A 8 -4.09 -11.89 -26.31
C LEU A 8 -4.71 -12.20 -24.94
N TYR A 9 -5.42 -13.32 -24.82
CA TYR A 9 -6.02 -13.75 -23.55
C TYR A 9 -4.97 -14.00 -22.45
N PHE A 10 -3.87 -14.69 -22.80
CA PHE A 10 -2.77 -14.92 -21.87
C PHE A 10 -2.08 -13.62 -21.43
N LEU A 11 -1.87 -12.64 -22.34
CA LEU A 11 -1.27 -11.35 -22.01
C LEU A 11 -2.12 -10.53 -21.04
N VAL A 12 -3.45 -10.56 -21.17
CA VAL A 12 -4.37 -9.87 -20.26
C VAL A 12 -4.35 -10.49 -18.86
N ILE A 13 -4.30 -11.82 -18.77
CA ILE A 13 -4.21 -12.53 -17.48
C ILE A 13 -2.87 -12.25 -16.80
N LEU A 14 -1.76 -12.33 -17.53
CA LEU A 14 -0.42 -12.12 -16.99
C LEU A 14 -0.18 -10.65 -16.59
N GLY A 15 -0.65 -9.70 -17.40
CA GLY A 15 -0.46 -8.26 -17.17
C GLY A 15 -1.16 -7.71 -15.92
N SER A 16 -2.21 -8.39 -15.46
CA SER A 16 -2.96 -8.00 -14.25
C SER A 16 -2.19 -8.22 -12.94
N SER A 17 -1.07 -8.94 -12.99
CA SER A 17 -0.31 -9.37 -11.80
C SER A 17 0.69 -8.34 -11.31
N VAL A 18 0.94 -7.25 -12.05
CA VAL A 18 1.91 -6.21 -11.65
C VAL A 18 1.24 -5.28 -10.64
N LYS A 19 0.88 -5.83 -9.46
CA LYS A 19 0.75 -5.02 -8.25
C LYS A 19 2.13 -4.46 -8.00
N LEU A 20 2.39 -3.28 -8.56
CA LEU A 20 3.55 -2.46 -8.27
C LEU A 20 3.69 -2.47 -6.75
N LYS A 21 4.66 -3.22 -6.22
CA LYS A 21 5.12 -3.09 -4.85
C LYS A 21 5.75 -1.70 -4.80
N SER A 22 4.89 -0.68 -4.76
CA SER A 22 5.29 0.67 -4.40
C SER A 22 5.93 0.47 -3.03
N SER A 23 7.25 0.60 -3.00
CA SER A 23 8.04 0.55 -1.78
C SER A 23 7.42 1.59 -0.86
N ARG A 24 6.50 1.16 0.01
CA ARG A 24 5.63 2.07 0.77
C ARG A 24 6.58 2.84 1.65
N LYS A 25 6.80 4.11 1.30
CA LYS A 25 7.66 4.99 2.09
C LYS A 25 7.20 4.90 3.53
N ARG A 26 8.14 4.52 4.39
CA ARG A 26 7.88 4.50 5.81
C ARG A 26 7.71 5.94 6.28
N CYS A 27 6.78 6.13 7.18
CA CYS A 27 6.46 7.43 7.77
C CYS A 27 6.39 7.25 9.29
N TRP A 28 6.28 8.35 10.03
CA TRP A 28 6.18 8.31 11.50
C TRP A 28 7.32 7.51 12.16
N ASN A 29 8.58 7.96 11.99
CA ASN A 29 9.77 7.31 12.56
C ASN A 29 9.85 5.79 12.26
N ASN A 30 9.63 5.40 11.01
CA ASN A 30 9.58 4.00 10.57
C ASN A 30 8.44 3.13 11.16
N SER A 31 7.56 3.69 11.99
CA SER A 31 6.46 2.96 12.64
C SER A 31 5.18 2.96 11.81
N GLY A 32 5.13 3.73 10.72
CA GLY A 32 3.98 3.81 9.83
C GLY A 32 4.33 3.60 8.36
N HIS A 33 3.29 3.40 7.55
CA HIS A 33 3.38 3.27 6.11
C HIS A 33 2.45 4.24 5.40
N CYS A 34 2.94 4.86 4.33
CA CYS A 34 2.08 5.63 3.43
C CYS A 34 1.16 4.68 2.64
N LYS A 35 -0.15 4.89 2.77
CA LYS A 35 -1.20 4.18 2.03
C LYS A 35 -2.28 5.16 1.56
N LYS A 36 -3.09 4.78 0.57
CA LYS A 36 -4.26 5.59 0.15
C LYS A 36 -5.43 5.52 1.13
N LYS A 37 -5.60 4.36 1.78
CA LYS A 37 -6.55 4.12 2.87
C LYS A 37 -5.81 3.36 3.97
N CYS A 38 -6.04 3.75 5.21
CA CYS A 38 -5.56 3.03 6.39
C CYS A 38 -6.50 1.86 6.71
N ALA A 39 -5.94 0.83 7.35
CA ALA A 39 -6.76 -0.24 7.91
C ALA A 39 -7.55 0.28 9.13
N ALA A 40 -8.57 -0.46 9.57
CA ALA A 40 -9.40 -0.05 10.71
C ALA A 40 -8.61 -0.02 12.04
N ASP A 41 -7.55 -0.82 12.13
CA ASP A 41 -6.60 -0.91 13.26
C ASP A 41 -5.43 0.08 13.14
N GLU A 42 -5.42 0.91 12.10
CA GLU A 42 -4.39 1.92 11.86
C GLU A 42 -4.98 3.34 12.02
N VAL A 43 -4.18 4.22 12.64
CA VAL A 43 -4.51 5.64 12.82
C VAL A 43 -3.75 6.49 11.81
N ILE A 44 -4.44 7.49 11.27
CA ILE A 44 -3.87 8.49 10.37
C ILE A 44 -3.15 9.53 11.22
N ARG A 45 -1.82 9.60 11.13
CA ARG A 45 -1.01 10.59 11.88
C ARG A 45 -0.50 11.75 11.02
N ALA A 46 -0.26 11.53 9.74
CA ALA A 46 0.28 12.55 8.83
C ALA A 46 -0.18 12.31 7.39
N VAL A 47 0.01 13.30 6.52
CA VAL A 47 -0.19 13.15 5.06
C VAL A 47 1.16 12.92 4.39
N CYS A 48 1.28 11.83 3.65
CA CYS A 48 2.43 11.53 2.82
C CYS A 48 2.36 12.24 1.45
N LYS A 49 3.52 12.34 0.78
CA LYS A 49 3.57 12.78 -0.64
C LYS A 49 2.66 11.90 -1.51
N ASN A 50 2.02 12.51 -2.51
CA ASN A 50 0.99 11.93 -3.40
C ASN A 50 -0.40 11.72 -2.76
N ARG A 51 -0.84 12.63 -1.88
CA ARG A 51 -2.18 12.58 -1.25
C ARG A 51 -2.49 11.24 -0.56
N GLN A 52 -1.45 10.60 -0.02
CA GLN A 52 -1.58 9.37 0.76
C GLN A 52 -1.60 9.71 2.25
N SER A 53 -2.27 8.90 3.06
CA SER A 53 -2.22 9.01 4.51
C SER A 53 -1.08 8.16 5.06
N CYS A 54 -0.34 8.70 6.02
CA CYS A 54 0.56 7.94 6.86
C CYS A 54 -0.26 7.16 7.87
N CYS A 55 -0.35 5.84 7.64
CA CYS A 55 -1.07 4.90 8.49
C CYS A 55 -0.09 4.29 9.48
N VAL A 56 -0.39 4.41 10.77
CA VAL A 56 0.42 3.89 11.86
C VAL A 56 -0.45 2.93 12.66
N SER A 57 0.07 1.74 13.01
CA SER A 57 -0.69 0.81 13.85
C SER A 57 -1.01 1.45 15.20
N GLN A 58 -2.25 1.32 15.66
CA GLN A 58 -2.69 1.92 16.93
C GLN A 58 -1.86 1.40 18.11
N LEU A 59 -1.44 0.13 18.08
CA LEU A 59 -0.49 -0.44 19.04
C LEU A 59 0.86 0.26 19.06
N ALA A 60 1.43 0.58 17.88
CA ALA A 60 2.72 1.26 17.79
C ALA A 60 2.64 2.71 18.28
N VAL A 61 1.47 3.34 18.17
CA VAL A 61 1.20 4.65 18.78
C VAL A 61 1.15 4.53 20.30
N PHE A 62 0.40 3.56 20.82
CA PHE A 62 0.23 3.37 22.26
C PHE A 62 1.56 3.08 22.97
N VAL A 63 2.40 2.22 22.38
CA VAL A 63 3.74 1.91 22.91
C VAL A 63 4.61 3.17 22.96
N LYS A 64 4.49 4.08 21.99
CA LYS A 64 5.30 5.30 21.93
C LYS A 64 4.83 6.40 22.90
N GLU A 65 3.57 6.37 23.33
CA GLU A 65 3.03 7.29 24.36
C GLU A 65 3.29 6.77 25.79
N THR A 66 3.61 5.48 25.95
CA THR A 66 3.88 4.85 27.25
C THR A 66 5.36 4.87 27.64
N ILE A 67 6.27 5.23 26.71
CA ILE A 67 7.73 5.29 26.91
C ILE A 67 8.19 6.74 27.05
#